data_AF-A0A1T1BWD3-F1
#
_entry.id   AF-A0A1T1BWD3-F1
#
_cell.length_a   1.000
_cell.length_b   1.000
_cell.length_c   1.000
_cell.angle_alpha   90.00
_cell.angle_beta   90.00
_cell.angle_gamma   90.00
#
_symmetry.space_group_name_H-M   'P 1'
#
loop_
_entity.id
_entity.type
_entity.pdbx_description
1 polymer ?
#
loop_
_entity_poly.entity_id
_entity_poly.type
_entity_poly.pdbx_seq_one_letter_code
_entity_poly.pdbx_strand_id
1 'polypeptide(L)'
;MKKLAVLFLLFAFCKLSAQQYADPEYIKVTNERASKIVEKLALNNKEKENAVNNIIAQQFRDLSKIQDTRDTEIKKVKDDTTLAKEKQNKKIDKLKADADKSIAKLHKTYLKKLGTQLNEAKITEVKDGMTYGVLPITVTAYNDMIPTLNEAQKKYIYDALVEAREHAMDGGSSKEKHAWFGKYKGRINNYLSKEGYDLTKEREGWNKRIEEKEKNKKKE
;
A
#
# COMPACT_ATOMS: atom_id res chain seq x y z
N MET A 1 31.55 -10.54 -8.88
CA MET A 1 30.19 -10.03 -9.16
C MET A 1 29.20 -10.79 -8.29
N LYS A 2 28.67 -10.11 -7.27
CA LYS A 2 27.79 -10.71 -6.24
C LYS A 2 26.45 -11.12 -6.86
N LYS A 3 26.15 -12.42 -6.83
CA LYS A 3 24.85 -12.97 -7.23
C LYS A 3 23.80 -12.50 -6.24
N LEU A 4 22.85 -11.70 -6.72
CA LEU A 4 21.69 -11.24 -5.96
C LEU A 4 20.72 -12.44 -5.82
N ALA A 5 20.76 -13.10 -4.68
CA ALA A 5 19.81 -14.16 -4.35
C ALA A 5 18.46 -13.52 -3.99
N VAL A 6 17.52 -13.60 -4.94
CA VAL A 6 16.10 -13.28 -4.69
C VAL A 6 15.52 -14.46 -3.90
N LEU A 7 15.41 -14.30 -2.58
CA LEU A 7 14.77 -15.28 -1.71
C LEU A 7 13.24 -15.16 -1.88
N PHE A 8 12.69 -16.02 -2.74
CA PHE A 8 11.26 -16.31 -2.76
C PHE A 8 10.91 -17.07 -1.47
N LEU A 9 10.34 -16.37 -0.49
CA LEU A 9 9.71 -17.04 0.66
C LEU A 9 8.40 -17.66 0.19
N LEU A 10 8.41 -18.99 0.04
CA LEU A 10 7.22 -19.80 -0.14
C LEU A 10 6.30 -19.61 1.08
N PHE A 11 5.06 -19.16 0.83
CA PHE A 11 3.98 -19.20 1.82
C PHE A 11 3.55 -20.65 2.04
N ALA A 12 3.93 -21.23 3.18
CA ALA A 12 3.33 -22.46 3.67
C ALA A 12 1.88 -22.16 4.12
N PHE A 13 0.94 -22.96 3.64
CA PHE A 13 -0.44 -22.97 4.12
C PHE A 13 -0.49 -23.44 5.58
N CYS A 14 -0.46 -22.50 6.53
CA CYS A 14 -0.68 -22.80 7.95
C CYS A 14 -2.16 -22.56 8.32
N LYS A 15 -2.73 -23.53 9.03
CA LYS A 15 -4.07 -23.41 9.61
C LYS A 15 -4.11 -22.19 10.54
N LEU A 16 -5.06 -21.30 10.30
CA LEU A 16 -5.22 -20.05 11.03
C LEU A 16 -5.69 -20.33 12.47
N SER A 17 -4.78 -20.19 13.44
CA SER A 17 -5.11 -20.13 14.87
C SER A 17 -4.81 -18.73 15.38
N ALA A 18 -5.54 -18.26 16.41
CA ALA A 18 -5.26 -16.99 17.07
C ALA A 18 -3.79 -16.88 17.56
N GLN A 19 -3.12 -18.02 17.76
CA GLN A 19 -1.70 -18.13 18.11
C GLN A 19 -0.76 -17.60 17.00
N GLN A 20 -1.17 -17.57 15.73
CA GLN A 20 -0.31 -17.17 14.59
C GLN A 20 0.22 -15.73 14.74
N TYR A 21 -0.55 -14.83 15.35
CA TYR A 21 -0.12 -13.43 15.55
C TYR A 21 0.82 -13.26 16.74
N ALA A 22 0.92 -14.28 17.60
CA ALA A 22 1.89 -14.40 18.68
C ALA A 22 3.08 -15.31 18.30
N ASP A 23 3.08 -15.85 17.07
CA ASP A 23 4.16 -16.70 16.56
C ASP A 23 5.47 -15.89 16.47
N PRO A 24 6.58 -16.40 17.05
CA PRO A 24 7.85 -15.68 17.05
C PRO A 24 8.39 -15.34 15.66
N GLU A 25 8.19 -16.20 14.66
CA GLU A 25 8.66 -15.97 13.30
C GLU A 25 7.81 -14.89 12.62
N TYR A 26 6.49 -14.92 12.81
CA TYR A 26 5.62 -13.86 12.29
C TYR A 26 5.90 -12.50 12.94
N ILE A 27 6.17 -12.47 14.25
CA ILE A 27 6.62 -11.29 14.98
C ILE A 27 7.95 -10.78 14.39
N LYS A 28 8.91 -11.67 14.13
CA LYS A 28 10.20 -11.31 13.54
C LYS A 28 10.02 -10.69 12.14
N VAL A 29 9.27 -11.32 11.24
CA VAL A 29 9.02 -10.82 9.88
C VAL A 29 8.37 -9.43 9.89
N THR A 30 7.39 -9.21 10.75
CA THR A 30 6.71 -7.90 10.85
C THR A 30 7.62 -6.82 11.43
N ASN A 31 8.49 -7.16 12.39
CA ASN A 31 9.53 -6.26 12.88
C ASN A 31 10.57 -5.92 11.81
N GLU A 32 11.10 -6.90 11.08
CA GLU A 32 12.07 -6.67 10.00
C GLU A 32 11.50 -5.78 8.90
N ARG A 33 10.22 -5.98 8.55
CA ARG A 33 9.51 -5.13 7.59
C ARG A 33 9.38 -3.69 8.11
N ALA A 34 9.04 -3.51 9.39
CA ALA A 34 8.98 -2.19 10.01
C ALA A 34 10.36 -1.52 10.06
N SER A 35 11.42 -2.27 10.37
CA SER A 35 12.77 -1.73 10.48
C SER A 35 13.25 -1.15 9.16
N LYS A 36 13.00 -1.83 8.04
CA LYS A 36 13.30 -1.30 6.69
C LYS A 36 12.60 0.03 6.36
N ILE A 37 11.46 0.32 6.99
CA ILE A 37 10.76 1.60 6.85
C ILE A 37 11.43 2.64 7.76
N VAL A 38 11.65 2.30 9.03
CA VAL A 38 12.24 3.19 10.04
C VAL A 38 13.66 3.62 9.68
N GLU A 39 14.49 2.71 9.16
CA GLU A 39 15.86 3.01 8.70
C GLU A 39 15.89 4.16 7.68
N LYS A 40 14.89 4.22 6.79
CA LYS A 40 14.79 5.28 5.77
C LYS A 40 14.35 6.62 6.33
N LEU A 41 13.75 6.65 7.52
CA LEU A 41 13.33 7.88 8.18
C LEU A 41 14.53 8.67 8.72
N ALA A 42 15.67 8.01 8.96
CA ALA A 42 16.90 8.60 9.46
C ALA A 42 16.67 9.53 10.67
N LEU A 43 16.02 8.99 11.72
CA LEU A 43 15.58 9.79 12.87
C LEU A 43 16.73 10.21 13.79
N ASN A 44 17.90 9.57 13.68
CA ASN A 44 19.09 9.83 14.49
C ASN A 44 18.82 9.76 16.01
N ASN A 45 17.82 8.96 16.41
CA ASN A 45 17.43 8.76 17.79
C ASN A 45 16.95 7.31 17.97
N LYS A 46 17.75 6.49 18.64
CA LYS A 46 17.53 5.04 18.69
C LYS A 46 16.27 4.66 19.46
N GLU A 47 15.95 5.36 20.54
CA GLU A 47 14.73 5.12 21.33
C GLU A 47 13.48 5.39 20.50
N LYS A 48 13.47 6.52 19.79
CA LYS A 48 12.38 6.89 18.89
C LYS A 48 12.26 5.91 17.72
N GLU A 49 13.37 5.50 17.11
CA GLU A 49 13.37 4.47 16.06
C GLU A 49 12.75 3.16 16.56
N ASN A 50 13.13 2.70 17.75
CA ASN A 50 12.57 1.49 18.35
C ASN A 50 11.06 1.65 18.62
N ALA A 51 10.63 2.79 19.16
CA ALA A 51 9.22 3.08 19.40
C ALA A 51 8.40 3.07 18.10
N VAL A 52 8.88 3.76 17.06
CA VAL A 52 8.22 3.82 15.74
C VAL A 52 8.20 2.44 15.09
N ASN A 53 9.30 1.68 15.18
CA ASN A 53 9.37 0.31 14.67
C ASN A 53 8.29 -0.58 15.30
N ASN A 54 8.14 -0.51 16.63
CA ASN A 54 7.13 -1.28 17.35
C ASN A 54 5.71 -0.87 16.95
N ILE A 55 5.45 0.43 16.76
CA ILE A 55 4.14 0.95 16.32
C ILE A 55 3.81 0.42 14.91
N ILE A 56 4.74 0.49 13.96
CA ILE A 56 4.55 0.00 12.58
C ILE A 56 4.38 -1.52 12.55
N ALA A 57 5.24 -2.27 13.26
CA ALA A 57 5.18 -3.72 13.32
C ALA A 57 3.84 -4.20 13.91
N GLN A 58 3.36 -3.53 14.97
CA GLN A 58 2.07 -3.86 15.56
C GLN A 58 0.90 -3.56 14.61
N GLN A 59 0.97 -2.47 13.85
CA GLN A 59 -0.05 -2.16 12.85
C GLN A 59 -0.17 -3.25 11.78
N PHE A 60 0.94 -3.81 11.31
CA PHE A 60 0.90 -4.94 10.36
C PHE A 60 0.18 -6.15 10.96
N ARG A 61 0.50 -6.50 12.22
CA ARG A 61 -0.12 -7.64 12.91
C ARG A 61 -1.62 -7.42 13.16
N ASP A 62 -1.99 -6.22 13.60
CA ASP A 62 -3.39 -5.87 13.88
C ASP A 62 -4.24 -5.89 12.60
N LEU A 63 -3.71 -5.37 11.48
CA LEU A 63 -4.37 -5.45 10.17
C LEU A 63 -4.54 -6.90 9.72
N SER A 64 -3.47 -7.71 9.72
CA SER A 64 -3.56 -9.12 9.33
C SER A 64 -4.58 -9.88 10.19
N LYS A 65 -4.62 -9.63 11.50
CA LYS A 65 -5.60 -10.26 12.39
C LYS A 65 -7.05 -9.97 12.00
N ILE A 66 -7.38 -8.71 11.72
CA ILE A 66 -8.74 -8.33 11.30
C ILE A 66 -9.08 -9.00 9.96
N GLN A 67 -8.14 -8.96 9.02
CA GLN A 67 -8.36 -9.40 7.65
C GLN A 67 -8.46 -10.92 7.52
N ASP A 68 -7.54 -11.67 8.12
CA ASP A 68 -7.58 -13.12 8.01
C ASP A 68 -8.78 -13.70 8.79
N THR A 69 -9.22 -13.03 9.87
CA THR A 69 -10.47 -13.37 10.57
C THR A 69 -11.66 -13.21 9.62
N ARG A 70 -11.78 -12.04 8.96
CA ARG A 70 -12.83 -11.78 7.97
C ARG A 70 -12.78 -12.81 6.84
N ASP A 71 -11.60 -13.09 6.29
CA ASP A 71 -11.45 -13.98 5.14
C ASP A 71 -11.79 -15.44 5.49
N THR A 72 -11.45 -15.86 6.71
CA THR A 72 -11.85 -17.16 7.25
C THR A 72 -13.36 -17.28 7.39
N GLU A 73 -14.04 -16.29 7.96
CA GLU A 73 -15.50 -16.30 8.09
C GLU A 73 -16.20 -16.22 6.74
N ILE A 74 -15.68 -15.41 5.80
CA ILE A 74 -16.18 -15.38 4.42
C ILE A 74 -16.07 -16.75 3.76
N LYS A 75 -14.95 -17.46 3.95
CA LYS A 75 -14.77 -18.81 3.42
C LYS A 75 -15.81 -19.77 3.99
N LYS A 76 -16.02 -19.78 5.31
CA LYS A 76 -17.07 -20.60 5.95
C LYS A 76 -18.46 -20.33 5.36
N VAL A 77 -18.81 -19.06 5.13
CA VAL A 77 -20.11 -18.68 4.54
C VAL A 77 -20.23 -19.16 3.09
N LYS A 78 -19.15 -19.13 2.31
CA LYS A 78 -19.13 -19.61 0.91
C LYS A 78 -19.25 -21.14 0.84
N ASP A 79 -18.62 -21.83 1.79
CA ASP A 79 -18.61 -23.30 1.85
C ASP A 79 -19.92 -23.86 2.46
N ASP A 80 -20.74 -23.03 3.10
CA ASP A 80 -22.06 -23.39 3.64
C ASP A 80 -23.11 -23.53 2.52
N THR A 81 -23.25 -24.74 2.01
CA THR A 81 -24.20 -25.11 0.96
C THR A 81 -25.67 -25.08 1.42
N THR A 82 -25.94 -24.94 2.72
CA THR A 82 -27.31 -24.87 3.26
C THR A 82 -27.94 -23.49 3.09
N LEU A 83 -27.13 -22.46 2.83
CA LEU A 83 -27.58 -21.09 2.61
C LEU A 83 -27.78 -20.80 1.13
N ALA A 84 -28.93 -20.22 0.78
CA ALA A 84 -29.13 -19.63 -0.54
C ALA A 84 -28.07 -18.55 -0.84
N LYS A 85 -27.61 -18.46 -2.10
CA LYS A 85 -26.56 -17.52 -2.54
C LYS A 85 -26.81 -16.07 -2.14
N GLU A 86 -28.06 -15.61 -2.16
CA GLU A 86 -28.41 -14.26 -1.73
C GLU A 86 -28.13 -14.03 -0.24
N LYS A 87 -28.44 -15.01 0.61
CA LYS A 87 -28.15 -14.96 2.05
C LYS A 87 -26.65 -15.03 2.31
N GLN A 88 -25.91 -15.84 1.54
CA GLN A 88 -24.44 -15.86 1.60
C GLN A 88 -23.86 -14.47 1.28
N ASN A 89 -24.29 -13.85 0.18
CA ASN A 89 -23.81 -12.52 -0.23
C ASN A 89 -24.07 -11.47 0.86
N LYS A 90 -25.30 -11.40 1.41
CA LYS A 90 -25.62 -10.47 2.51
C LYS A 90 -24.74 -10.68 3.74
N LYS A 91 -24.45 -11.93 4.12
CA LYS A 91 -23.53 -12.24 5.23
C LYS A 91 -22.09 -11.81 4.91
N ILE A 92 -21.61 -12.08 3.70
CA ILE A 92 -20.27 -11.70 3.23
C ILE A 92 -20.11 -10.17 3.25
N ASP A 93 -21.09 -9.42 2.77
CA ASP A 93 -21.03 -7.96 2.74
C ASP A 93 -21.04 -7.37 4.16
N LYS A 94 -21.80 -7.97 5.08
CA LYS A 94 -21.74 -7.61 6.50
C LYS A 94 -20.36 -7.86 7.11
N LEU A 95 -19.75 -9.01 6.85
CA LEU A 95 -18.40 -9.33 7.33
C LEU A 95 -17.35 -8.34 6.81
N LYS A 96 -17.45 -7.92 5.55
CA LYS A 96 -16.58 -6.88 4.98
C LYS A 96 -16.80 -5.53 5.67
N ALA A 97 -18.05 -5.10 5.83
CA ALA A 97 -18.38 -3.83 6.48
C ALA A 97 -17.90 -3.77 7.95
N ASP A 98 -18.04 -4.87 8.70
CA ASP A 98 -17.58 -4.96 10.08
C ASP A 98 -16.04 -4.92 10.17
N ALA A 99 -15.34 -5.55 9.23
CA ALA A 99 -13.89 -5.47 9.12
C ALA A 99 -13.43 -4.04 8.75
N ASP A 100 -14.08 -3.40 7.78
CA ASP A 100 -13.76 -2.02 7.35
C ASP A 100 -13.94 -1.03 8.50
N LYS A 101 -14.99 -1.19 9.31
CA LYS A 101 -15.20 -0.39 10.52
C LYS A 101 -14.08 -0.58 11.55
N SER A 102 -13.62 -1.82 11.71
CA SER A 102 -12.53 -2.15 12.63
C SER A 102 -11.20 -1.57 12.14
N ILE A 103 -10.92 -1.68 10.85
CA ILE A 103 -9.75 -1.08 10.18
C ILE A 103 -9.78 0.44 10.32
N ALA A 104 -10.92 1.10 10.09
CA ALA A 104 -11.02 2.56 10.25
C ALA A 104 -10.73 3.03 11.68
N LYS A 105 -11.15 2.28 12.70
CA LYS A 105 -10.81 2.56 14.10
C LYS A 105 -9.31 2.35 14.37
N LEU A 106 -8.75 1.27 13.83
CA LEU A 106 -7.33 0.95 13.94
C LEU A 106 -6.48 2.05 13.28
N HIS A 107 -6.83 2.49 12.09
CA HIS A 107 -6.17 3.55 11.33
C HIS A 107 -6.03 4.84 12.15
N LYS A 108 -7.14 5.33 12.73
CA LYS A 108 -7.13 6.53 13.58
C LYS A 108 -6.20 6.37 14.78
N THR A 109 -6.24 5.19 15.42
CA THR A 109 -5.39 4.88 16.57
C THR A 109 -3.91 4.83 16.17
N TYR A 110 -3.61 4.24 15.02
CA TYR A 110 -2.27 4.13 14.47
C TYR A 110 -1.65 5.51 14.19
N LEU A 111 -2.37 6.37 13.48
CA LEU A 111 -1.88 7.73 13.20
C LEU A 111 -1.67 8.54 14.48
N LYS A 112 -2.57 8.40 15.47
CA LYS A 112 -2.38 9.03 16.78
C LYS A 112 -1.10 8.54 17.46
N LYS A 113 -0.83 7.23 17.46
CA LYS A 113 0.40 6.65 18.03
C LYS A 113 1.65 7.19 17.32
N LEU A 114 1.65 7.20 15.98
CA LEU A 114 2.77 7.78 15.22
C LEU A 114 2.97 9.26 15.53
N GLY A 115 1.90 10.03 15.64
CA GLY A 115 1.95 11.46 15.98
C GLY A 115 2.57 11.77 17.35
N THR A 116 2.64 10.80 18.26
CA THR A 116 3.39 10.97 19.53
C THR A 116 4.92 10.92 19.33
N GLN A 117 5.39 10.37 18.20
CA GLN A 117 6.81 10.13 17.94
C GLN A 117 7.34 10.98 16.78
N LEU A 118 6.49 11.24 15.79
CA LEU A 118 6.84 11.79 14.47
C LEU A 118 6.02 13.04 14.16
N ASN A 119 6.63 13.95 13.40
CA ASN A 119 5.91 15.06 12.76
C ASN A 119 5.18 14.58 11.49
N GLU A 120 4.35 15.43 10.91
CA GLU A 120 3.53 15.08 9.72
C GLU A 120 4.36 14.64 8.51
N ALA A 121 5.53 15.25 8.29
CA ALA A 121 6.45 14.88 7.22
C ALA A 121 6.95 13.43 7.38
N LYS A 122 7.39 13.06 8.59
CA LYS A 122 7.84 11.69 8.88
C LYS A 122 6.70 10.68 8.90
N ILE A 123 5.50 11.08 9.30
CA ILE A 123 4.30 10.23 9.15
C ILE A 123 4.04 9.96 7.67
N THR A 124 4.19 10.96 6.80
CA THR A 124 4.04 10.81 5.34
C THR A 124 5.06 9.82 4.79
N GLU A 125 6.33 9.90 5.19
CA GLU A 125 7.36 8.93 4.81
C GLU A 125 7.04 7.50 5.29
N VAL A 126 6.47 7.33 6.49
CA VAL A 126 6.00 6.03 6.98
C VAL A 126 4.88 5.48 6.08
N LYS A 127 3.89 6.32 5.74
CA LYS A 127 2.80 5.93 4.83
C LYS A 127 3.33 5.50 3.46
N ASP A 128 4.30 6.24 2.91
CA ASP A 128 4.97 5.88 1.67
C ASP A 128 5.73 4.54 1.80
N GLY A 129 6.48 4.35 2.87
CA GLY A 129 7.19 3.09 3.14
C GLY A 129 6.26 1.88 3.25
N MET A 130 5.11 2.03 3.93
CA MET A 130 4.09 0.97 4.05
C MET A 130 3.41 0.63 2.72
N THR A 131 3.48 1.54 1.75
CA THR A 131 2.84 1.43 0.43
C THR A 131 3.85 1.36 -0.72
N TYR A 132 5.09 0.94 -0.42
CA TYR A 132 6.15 0.70 -1.41
C TYR A 132 6.58 1.94 -2.20
N GLY A 133 6.33 3.14 -1.69
CA GLY A 133 6.64 4.40 -2.38
C GLY A 133 5.84 4.62 -3.66
N VAL A 134 4.69 3.94 -3.83
CA VAL A 134 3.93 3.98 -5.08
C VAL A 134 3.45 5.40 -5.40
N LEU A 135 3.05 6.20 -4.40
CA LEU A 135 2.64 7.59 -4.61
C LEU A 135 3.74 8.43 -5.26
N PRO A 136 4.92 8.65 -4.63
CA PRO A 136 5.95 9.52 -5.20
C PRO A 136 6.47 9.02 -6.56
N ILE A 137 6.59 7.69 -6.73
CA ILE A 137 6.97 7.09 -8.03
C ILE A 137 5.93 7.43 -9.10
N THR A 138 4.64 7.31 -8.77
CA THR A 138 3.56 7.53 -9.73
C THR A 138 3.42 9.01 -10.08
N VAL A 139 3.55 9.93 -9.13
CA VAL A 139 3.54 11.38 -9.39
C VAL A 139 4.66 11.75 -10.35
N THR A 140 5.88 11.26 -10.09
CA THR A 140 7.04 11.48 -10.97
C THR A 140 6.76 10.95 -12.38
N ALA A 141 6.24 9.73 -12.50
CA ALA A 141 5.93 9.14 -13.79
C ALA A 141 4.87 9.93 -14.58
N TYR A 142 3.82 10.46 -13.94
CA TYR A 142 2.83 11.29 -14.64
C TYR A 142 3.44 12.62 -15.13
N ASN A 143 4.23 13.29 -14.30
CA ASN A 143 4.90 14.53 -14.67
C ASN A 143 5.90 14.34 -15.81
N ASP A 144 6.62 13.22 -15.81
CA ASP A 144 7.57 12.88 -16.88
C ASP A 144 6.86 12.47 -18.18
N MET A 145 5.73 11.74 -18.05
CA MET A 145 4.93 11.29 -19.19
C MET A 145 4.24 12.45 -19.89
N ILE A 146 3.67 13.37 -19.12
CA ILE A 146 2.91 14.53 -19.63
C ILE A 146 3.54 15.81 -19.05
N PRO A 147 4.64 16.32 -19.65
CA PRO A 147 5.34 17.49 -19.13
C PRO A 147 4.51 18.78 -19.19
N THR A 148 3.45 18.79 -20.01
CA THR A 148 2.53 19.91 -20.23
C THR A 148 1.39 19.97 -19.21
N LEU A 149 1.39 19.10 -18.18
CA LEU A 149 0.42 19.19 -17.08
C LEU A 149 0.51 20.56 -16.38
N ASN A 150 -0.62 21.23 -16.26
CA ASN A 150 -0.73 22.45 -15.47
C ASN A 150 -0.78 22.14 -13.96
N GLU A 151 -0.72 23.19 -13.12
CA GLU A 151 -0.67 23.04 -11.66
C GLU A 151 -1.92 22.38 -11.09
N ALA A 152 -3.11 22.71 -11.61
CA ALA A 152 -4.36 22.12 -11.14
C ALA A 152 -4.43 20.61 -11.41
N GLN A 153 -3.97 20.19 -12.59
CA GLN A 153 -3.91 18.77 -12.96
C GLN A 153 -2.86 18.01 -12.15
N LYS A 154 -1.67 18.59 -11.93
CA LYS A 154 -0.66 18.02 -11.02
C LYS A 154 -1.20 17.85 -9.61
N LYS A 155 -1.92 18.87 -9.11
CA LYS A 155 -2.56 18.81 -7.80
C LYS A 155 -3.61 17.70 -7.74
N TYR A 156 -4.48 17.58 -8.75
CA TYR A 156 -5.48 16.51 -8.81
C TYR A 156 -4.84 15.12 -8.77
N ILE A 157 -3.78 14.89 -9.56
CA ILE A 157 -3.02 13.63 -9.56
C ILE A 157 -2.46 13.34 -8.17
N TYR A 158 -1.82 14.33 -7.55
CA TYR A 158 -1.26 14.19 -6.21
C TYR A 158 -2.33 13.85 -5.17
N ASP A 159 -3.40 14.65 -5.09
CA ASP A 159 -4.49 14.46 -4.12
C ASP A 159 -5.16 13.08 -4.28
N ALA A 160 -5.41 12.66 -5.52
CA ALA A 160 -5.98 11.35 -5.81
C ALA A 160 -5.06 10.21 -5.35
N LEU A 161 -3.73 10.36 -5.50
CA LEU A 161 -2.78 9.35 -5.04
C LEU A 161 -2.59 9.39 -3.51
N VAL A 162 -2.74 10.55 -2.87
CA VAL A 162 -2.81 10.65 -1.40
C VAL A 162 -3.99 9.86 -0.87
N GLU A 163 -5.18 10.04 -1.44
CA GLU A 163 -6.38 9.27 -1.08
C GLU A 163 -6.15 7.75 -1.29
N ALA A 164 -5.54 7.38 -2.42
CA ALA A 164 -5.18 5.99 -2.69
C ALA A 164 -4.22 5.40 -1.65
N ARG A 165 -3.25 6.20 -1.18
CA ARG A 165 -2.25 5.79 -0.18
C ARG A 165 -2.91 5.52 1.18
N GLU A 166 -3.87 6.33 1.60
CA GLU A 166 -4.61 6.10 2.85
C GLU A 166 -5.36 4.77 2.82
N HIS A 167 -6.00 4.43 1.69
CA HIS A 167 -6.63 3.12 1.54
C HIS A 167 -5.60 1.97 1.43
N ALA A 168 -4.52 2.18 0.69
CA ALA A 168 -3.52 1.15 0.45
C ALA A 168 -2.71 0.81 1.71
N MET A 169 -2.45 1.76 2.62
CA MET A 169 -1.70 1.46 3.84
C MET A 169 -2.43 0.48 4.76
N ASP A 170 -3.76 0.45 4.68
CA ASP A 170 -4.65 -0.44 5.43
C ASP A 170 -4.91 -1.79 4.73
N GLY A 171 -4.40 -1.99 3.51
CA GLY A 171 -4.45 -3.29 2.83
C GLY A 171 -3.49 -4.31 3.47
N GLY A 172 -3.91 -5.57 3.62
CA GLY A 172 -3.08 -6.58 4.28
C GLY A 172 -2.12 -7.32 3.35
N SER A 173 -2.38 -7.30 2.05
CA SER A 173 -1.51 -7.91 1.03
C SER A 173 -0.94 -6.89 0.05
N SER A 174 0.25 -7.14 -0.49
CA SER A 174 0.85 -6.31 -1.55
C SER A 174 -0.10 -6.11 -2.73
N LYS A 175 -0.79 -7.19 -3.14
CA LYS A 175 -1.78 -7.18 -4.22
C LYS A 175 -2.91 -6.19 -3.95
N GLU A 176 -3.46 -6.19 -2.74
CA GLU A 176 -4.51 -5.26 -2.34
C GLU A 176 -4.03 -3.80 -2.33
N LYS A 177 -2.82 -3.54 -1.83
CA LYS A 177 -2.22 -2.20 -1.87
C LYS A 177 -2.11 -1.68 -3.30
N HIS A 178 -1.58 -2.51 -4.20
CA HIS A 178 -1.46 -2.15 -5.61
C HIS A 178 -2.82 -2.00 -6.31
N ALA A 179 -3.83 -2.78 -5.91
CA ALA A 179 -5.19 -2.66 -6.45
C ALA A 179 -5.82 -1.29 -6.13
N TRP A 180 -5.61 -0.78 -4.91
CA TRP A 180 -6.04 0.57 -4.55
C TRP A 180 -5.38 1.63 -5.43
N PHE A 181 -4.05 1.63 -5.57
CA PHE A 181 -3.40 2.56 -6.50
C PHE A 181 -3.87 2.38 -7.95
N GLY A 182 -4.09 1.14 -8.41
CA GLY A 182 -4.61 0.86 -9.74
C GLY A 182 -5.98 1.51 -10.00
N LYS A 183 -6.90 1.43 -9.03
CA LYS A 183 -8.21 2.09 -9.09
C LYS A 183 -8.08 3.60 -9.28
N TYR A 184 -7.21 4.24 -8.50
CA TYR A 184 -7.01 5.69 -8.57
C TYR A 184 -6.23 6.13 -9.81
N LYS A 185 -5.28 5.33 -10.32
CA LYS A 185 -4.66 5.56 -11.63
C LYS A 185 -5.69 5.52 -12.76
N GLY A 186 -6.66 4.60 -12.69
CA GLY A 186 -7.80 4.61 -13.62
C GLY A 186 -8.63 5.89 -13.53
N ARG A 187 -8.94 6.37 -12.31
CA ARG A 187 -9.63 7.65 -12.09
C ARG A 187 -8.86 8.83 -12.68
N ILE A 188 -7.55 8.89 -12.44
CA ILE A 188 -6.66 9.93 -12.97
C ILE A 188 -6.65 9.90 -14.50
N ASN A 189 -6.52 8.72 -15.12
CA ASN A 189 -6.53 8.61 -16.58
C ASN A 189 -7.86 9.12 -17.16
N ASN A 190 -8.99 8.75 -16.56
CA ASN A 190 -10.30 9.24 -16.98
C ASN A 190 -10.43 10.77 -16.85
N TYR A 191 -9.84 11.36 -15.80
CA TYR A 191 -9.79 12.81 -15.64
C TYR A 191 -8.94 13.45 -16.75
N LEU A 192 -7.71 13.00 -16.96
CA LEU A 192 -6.81 13.57 -17.96
C LEU A 192 -7.36 13.44 -19.39
N SER A 193 -8.01 12.34 -19.73
CA SER A 193 -8.68 12.21 -21.04
C SER A 193 -9.82 13.21 -21.23
N LYS A 194 -10.55 13.56 -20.16
CA LYS A 194 -11.58 14.62 -20.21
C LYS A 194 -10.98 16.01 -20.35
N GLU A 195 -9.79 16.22 -19.82
CA GLU A 195 -9.00 17.46 -19.98
C GLU A 195 -8.36 17.58 -21.39
N GLY A 196 -8.56 16.59 -22.26
CA GLY A 196 -8.11 16.63 -23.66
C GLY A 196 -6.79 15.92 -23.94
N TYR A 197 -6.20 15.22 -22.97
CA TYR A 197 -4.97 14.46 -23.20
C TYR A 197 -5.24 13.14 -23.93
N ASP A 198 -4.52 12.91 -25.03
CA ASP A 198 -4.39 11.61 -25.67
C ASP A 198 -3.29 10.80 -24.96
N LEU A 199 -3.70 10.02 -23.95
CA LEU A 199 -2.77 9.26 -23.10
C LEU A 199 -1.96 8.21 -23.87
N THR A 200 -2.43 7.74 -25.02
CA THR A 200 -1.68 6.83 -25.89
C THR A 200 -0.52 7.58 -26.52
N LYS A 201 -0.78 8.75 -27.13
CA LYS A 201 0.27 9.59 -27.71
C LYS A 201 1.26 10.10 -26.68
N GLU A 202 0.79 10.51 -25.51
CA GLU A 202 1.67 10.95 -24.41
C GLU A 202 2.63 9.83 -23.99
N ARG A 203 2.14 8.59 -23.91
CA ARG A 203 2.97 7.42 -23.60
C ARG A 203 3.99 7.11 -24.69
N GLU A 204 3.60 7.19 -25.95
CA GLU A 204 4.53 7.00 -27.07
C GLU A 204 5.64 8.07 -27.07
N GLY A 205 5.26 9.33 -26.88
CA GLY A 205 6.20 10.44 -26.75
C GLY A 205 7.14 10.26 -25.56
N TRP A 206 6.61 9.82 -24.42
CA TRP A 206 7.41 9.54 -23.23
C TRP A 206 8.43 8.42 -23.44
N ASN A 207 8.03 7.31 -24.08
CA ASN A 207 8.93 6.21 -24.40
C ASN A 207 10.08 6.66 -25.30
N LYS A 208 9.79 7.46 -26.34
CA LYS A 208 10.83 8.05 -27.21
C LYS A 208 11.82 8.90 -26.42
N ARG A 209 11.33 9.77 -25.51
CA ARG A 209 12.18 10.59 -24.63
C ARG A 209 13.05 9.73 -23.70
N ILE A 210 12.53 8.61 -23.18
CA ILE A 210 13.31 7.67 -22.36
C ILE A 210 14.41 7.02 -23.20
N GLU A 211 14.07 6.51 -24.38
CA GLU A 211 15.05 5.86 -25.28
C GLU A 211 16.18 6.82 -25.67
N GLU A 212 15.88 8.08 -25.96
CA GLU A 212 16.87 9.12 -26.26
C GLU A 212 17.79 9.40 -25.07
N LYS A 213 17.22 9.54 -23.86
CA LYS A 213 18.01 9.71 -22.62
C LYS A 213 18.97 8.55 -22.39
N GLU A 214 18.51 7.31 -22.57
CA GLU A 214 19.33 6.11 -22.38
C GLU A 214 20.41 5.95 -23.46
N LYS A 215 20.15 6.41 -24.71
CA LYS A 215 21.18 6.45 -25.76
C LYS A 215 22.26 7.48 -25.44
N ASN A 216 21.90 8.63 -24.90
CA ASN A 216 22.87 9.69 -24.57
C ASN A 216 23.76 9.29 -23.38
N LYS A 217 23.20 8.65 -22.34
CA LYS A 217 23.98 8.11 -21.21
C LYS A 217 25.01 7.05 -21.58
N LYS A 218 24.84 6.35 -22.70
CA LYS A 218 25.80 5.33 -23.18
C LYS A 218 26.93 5.93 -24.04
N LYS A 219 26.79 7.20 -24.42
CA LYS A 219 27.80 7.94 -25.20
C LYS A 219 28.73 8.76 -24.32
N GLU A 220 28.31 9.03 -23.09
CA GLU A 220 29.12 9.58 -21.99
C GLU A 220 29.86 8.45 -21.26
#